data_AF-Q71HT3-F1
#
_entry.id   AF-Q71HT3-F1
#
_cell.length_a   1.000
_cell.length_b   1.000
_cell.length_c   1.000
_cell.angle_alpha   90.00
_cell.angle_beta   90.00
_cell.angle_gamma   90.00
#
_symmetry.space_group_name_H-M   'P 1'
#
loop_
_entity.id
_entity.type
_entity.pdbx_description
1 polymer ?
#
loop_
_entity_poly.entity_id
_entity_poly.type
_entity_poly.pdbx_seq_one_letter_code
_entity_poly.pdbx_strand_id
1 'polypeptide(L)'
;LQVARDYVRAHPHHSAMIIGSDIARYGLATAGEVTQGAGAISMLIKENPAIIALEDGHTSHSENINDFWRPNNLATAVVDGHYSRDVYLDFFKSTFKPFLAEKQLQVSDFAGICYHLPYTKMGYKAHKIAIEGQDDETVKRLSDNFQLSAKYSRQVGNIYTASLYMSVLSLLENGDLEAGDRIGFFS
;
A
#
# COMPACT_ATOMS: atom_id res chain seq x y z
N LEU A 1 -3.22 11.52 0.00
CA LEU A 1 -1.98 11.81 -0.76
C LEU A 1 -2.25 12.58 -2.04
N GLN A 2 -3.03 12.04 -2.98
CA GLN A 2 -3.27 12.65 -4.30
C GLN A 2 -3.78 14.10 -4.25
N VAL A 3 -4.79 14.39 -3.42
CA VAL A 3 -5.32 15.77 -3.25
C VAL A 3 -4.25 16.76 -2.75
N ALA A 4 -3.38 16.32 -1.83
CA ALA A 4 -2.30 17.17 -1.32
C ALA A 4 -1.21 17.40 -2.38
N ARG A 5 -0.90 16.39 -3.20
CA ARG A 5 -0.02 16.52 -4.36
C ARG A 5 -0.57 17.56 -5.33
N ASP A 6 -1.86 17.48 -5.68
CA ASP A 6 -2.50 18.43 -6.58
C ASP A 6 -2.52 19.85 -6.00
N TYR A 7 -2.80 19.98 -4.70
CA TYR A 7 -2.76 21.27 -4.01
C TYR A 7 -1.35 21.90 -4.08
N VAL A 8 -0.30 21.15 -3.74
CA VAL A 8 1.08 21.66 -3.76
C VAL A 8 1.53 21.96 -5.18
N ARG A 9 1.12 21.14 -6.17
CA ARG A 9 1.38 21.40 -7.59
C ARG A 9 0.74 22.72 -8.06
N ALA A 10 -0.47 23.03 -7.58
CA ALA A 10 -1.14 24.29 -7.88
C ALA A 10 -0.60 25.49 -7.06
N HIS A 11 0.11 25.23 -5.95
CA HIS A 11 0.67 26.24 -5.06
C HIS A 11 2.13 25.90 -4.70
N PRO A 12 3.09 26.07 -5.63
CA PRO A 12 4.51 25.69 -5.49
C PRO A 12 5.20 26.06 -4.17
N HIS A 13 4.83 27.21 -3.60
CA HIS A 13 5.41 27.73 -2.36
C HIS A 13 4.78 27.16 -1.08
N HIS A 14 3.74 26.34 -1.20
CA HIS A 14 3.06 25.72 -0.07
C HIS A 14 3.55 24.29 0.15
N SER A 15 3.31 23.79 1.36
CA SER A 15 3.53 22.38 1.71
C SER A 15 2.27 21.83 2.35
N ALA A 16 2.07 20.52 2.25
CA ALA A 16 0.97 19.83 2.92
C ALA A 16 1.52 18.71 3.79
N MET A 17 1.00 18.58 5.01
CA MET A 17 1.30 17.46 5.89
C MET A 17 0.12 16.48 5.88
N ILE A 18 0.42 15.20 5.67
CA ILE A 18 -0.58 14.13 5.70
C ILE A 18 -0.19 13.17 6.81
N ILE A 19 -1.13 12.85 7.69
CA ILE A 19 -0.92 11.91 8.79
C ILE A 19 -1.97 10.81 8.66
N GLY A 20 -1.52 9.57 8.45
CA GLY A 20 -2.34 8.38 8.70
C GLY A 20 -2.06 7.93 10.12
N SER A 21 -3.08 7.80 10.96
CA SER A 21 -2.93 7.38 12.35
C SER A 21 -4.15 6.58 12.77
N ASP A 22 -3.91 5.35 13.20
CA ASP A 22 -4.99 4.39 13.44
C ASP A 22 -4.62 3.40 14.54
N ILE A 23 -5.67 2.82 15.12
CA ILE A 23 -5.59 1.71 16.08
C ILE A 23 -6.51 0.61 15.57
N ALA A 24 -5.94 -0.44 14.98
CA ALA A 24 -6.68 -1.58 14.49
C ALA A 24 -7.06 -2.52 15.65
N ARG A 25 -8.37 -2.59 15.95
CA ARG A 25 -8.91 -3.38 17.06
C ARG A 25 -10.02 -4.31 16.58
N TYR A 26 -9.81 -5.60 16.78
CA TYR A 26 -10.75 -6.68 16.45
C TYR A 26 -11.28 -7.39 17.69
N GLY A 27 -10.58 -7.29 18.82
CA GLY A 27 -10.97 -7.90 20.10
C GLY A 27 -10.20 -9.19 20.39
N LEU A 28 -10.15 -9.55 21.67
CA LEU A 28 -9.42 -10.73 22.16
C LEU A 28 -10.10 -12.04 21.72
N ALA A 29 -9.31 -13.06 21.45
CA ALA A 29 -9.73 -14.38 20.99
C ALA A 29 -10.58 -14.34 19.70
N THR A 30 -10.39 -13.33 18.86
CA THR A 30 -11.02 -13.22 17.54
C THR A 30 -10.05 -13.63 16.45
N ALA A 31 -10.55 -14.04 15.29
CA ALA A 31 -9.69 -14.36 14.14
C ALA A 31 -8.84 -13.15 13.68
N GLY A 32 -9.33 -11.93 13.88
CA GLY A 32 -8.61 -10.69 13.57
C GLY A 32 -7.63 -10.23 14.66
N GLU A 33 -7.59 -10.88 15.82
CA GLU A 33 -6.71 -10.46 16.93
C GLU A 33 -5.23 -10.43 16.49
N VAL A 34 -4.82 -11.43 15.72
CA VAL A 34 -3.44 -11.62 15.24
C VAL A 34 -3.00 -10.59 14.20
N THR A 35 -3.91 -9.77 13.68
CA THR A 35 -3.61 -8.73 12.69
C THR A 35 -3.68 -7.32 13.28
N GLN A 36 -4.03 -7.18 14.56
CA GLN A 36 -4.09 -5.89 15.24
C GLN A 36 -2.74 -5.16 15.23
N GLY A 37 -2.80 -3.84 15.34
CA GLY A 37 -1.66 -2.95 15.38
C GLY A 37 -2.11 -1.54 15.68
N ALA A 38 -1.16 -0.68 16.03
CA ALA A 38 -1.42 0.74 16.26
C ALA A 38 -0.18 1.54 15.85
N GLY A 39 -0.40 2.69 15.21
CA GLY A 39 0.71 3.50 14.75
C GLY A 39 0.27 4.69 13.92
N ALA A 40 1.27 5.46 13.47
CA ALA A 40 1.06 6.59 12.59
C ALA A 40 2.24 6.73 11.62
N ILE A 41 1.95 7.22 10.42
CA ILE A 41 2.95 7.69 9.45
C ILE A 41 2.59 9.12 9.05
N SER A 42 3.58 10.00 9.11
CA SER A 42 3.45 11.39 8.65
C SER A 42 4.29 11.59 7.39
N MET A 43 3.71 12.26 6.40
CA MET A 43 4.36 12.62 5.15
C MET A 43 4.27 14.12 4.92
N LEU A 44 5.40 14.73 4.55
CA LEU A 44 5.46 16.13 4.13
C LEU A 44 5.53 16.19 2.60
N ILE A 45 4.53 16.81 1.99
CA ILE A 45 4.41 16.97 0.54
C ILE A 45 4.91 18.35 0.16
N LYS A 46 5.84 18.39 -0.80
CA LYS A 46 6.49 19.59 -1.34
C LYS A 46 6.58 19.48 -2.86
N GLU A 47 6.71 20.63 -3.52
CA GLU A 47 6.92 20.70 -4.98
C GLU A 47 8.22 19.98 -5.39
N ASN A 48 9.30 20.18 -4.62
CA ASN A 48 10.59 19.53 -4.80
C ASN A 48 10.81 18.49 -3.69
N PRO A 49 10.22 17.29 -3.78
CA PRO A 49 10.38 16.25 -2.77
C PRO A 49 11.82 15.70 -2.78
N ALA A 50 12.37 15.45 -1.59
CA ALA A 50 13.75 14.94 -1.44
C ALA A 50 13.83 13.40 -1.42
N ILE A 51 12.68 12.70 -1.42
CA ILE A 51 12.61 11.24 -1.22
C ILE A 51 11.93 10.58 -2.42
N ILE A 52 10.64 10.86 -2.65
CA ILE A 52 9.87 10.26 -3.74
C ILE A 52 9.15 11.37 -4.52
N ALA A 53 9.32 11.38 -5.84
CA ALA A 53 8.48 12.14 -6.75
C ALA A 53 7.24 11.30 -7.13
N LEU A 54 6.05 11.90 -7.07
CA LEU A 54 4.80 11.23 -7.46
C LEU A 54 4.51 11.50 -8.94
N GLU A 55 4.50 10.42 -9.74
CA GLU A 55 4.10 10.47 -11.14
C GLU A 55 2.63 10.88 -11.31
N ASP A 56 2.30 11.38 -12.51
CA ASP A 56 0.94 11.80 -12.84
C ASP A 56 0.02 10.62 -13.08
N GLY A 57 -1.23 10.77 -12.62
CA GLY A 57 -2.31 9.82 -12.82
C GLY A 57 -2.26 8.60 -11.87
N HIS A 58 -3.40 7.96 -11.75
CA HIS A 58 -3.62 6.76 -10.94
C HIS A 58 -4.87 6.07 -11.46
N THR A 59 -4.99 4.77 -11.20
CA THR A 59 -6.26 4.07 -11.38
C THR A 59 -6.94 3.88 -10.04
N SER A 60 -8.26 3.82 -10.05
CA SER A 60 -9.05 3.58 -8.86
C SER A 60 -10.25 2.72 -9.22
N HIS A 61 -10.64 1.89 -8.27
CA HIS A 61 -11.80 1.03 -8.37
C HIS A 61 -12.64 1.20 -7.10
N SER A 62 -13.96 1.11 -7.23
CA SER A 62 -14.86 1.29 -6.10
C SER A 62 -16.11 0.43 -6.30
N GLU A 63 -16.46 -0.31 -5.26
CA GLU A 63 -17.69 -1.12 -5.22
C GLU A 63 -18.33 -0.99 -3.84
N ASN A 64 -19.66 -1.15 -3.80
CA ASN A 64 -20.40 -1.20 -2.55
C ASN A 64 -20.43 -2.64 -2.03
N ILE A 65 -19.58 -2.92 -1.05
CA ILE A 65 -19.34 -4.24 -0.47
C ILE A 65 -19.23 -4.13 1.05
N ASN A 66 -19.52 -5.23 1.75
CA ASN A 66 -19.45 -5.31 3.20
C ASN A 66 -18.37 -6.32 3.61
N ASP A 67 -17.12 -6.05 3.24
CA ASP A 67 -16.01 -6.93 3.60
C ASP A 67 -15.43 -6.58 4.98
N PHE A 68 -15.32 -5.28 5.27
CA PHE A 68 -14.85 -4.73 6.54
C PHE A 68 -15.59 -3.42 6.85
N TRP A 69 -16.24 -3.34 8.01
CA TRP A 69 -16.85 -2.09 8.46
C TRP A 69 -16.96 -2.02 10.00
N ARG A 70 -17.14 -0.82 10.52
CA ARG A 70 -17.37 -0.60 11.96
C ARG A 70 -18.62 0.24 12.18
N PRO A 71 -19.76 -0.39 12.53
CA PRO A 71 -20.96 0.33 12.95
C PRO A 71 -20.69 1.28 14.13
N ASN A 72 -21.42 2.39 14.20
CA ASN A 72 -21.19 3.46 15.20
C ASN A 72 -21.18 2.98 16.66
N ASN A 73 -21.93 1.93 16.97
CA ASN A 73 -22.09 1.41 18.33
C ASN A 73 -21.08 0.28 18.68
N LEU A 74 -20.15 -0.05 17.78
CA LEU A 74 -19.15 -1.09 18.02
C LEU A 74 -17.75 -0.49 18.26
N ALA A 75 -17.10 -1.01 19.30
CA ALA A 75 -15.71 -0.67 19.64
C ALA A 75 -14.70 -1.37 18.71
N THR A 76 -15.09 -2.47 18.08
CA THR A 76 -14.27 -3.28 17.17
C THR A 76 -14.93 -3.40 15.81
N ALA A 77 -14.13 -3.65 14.77
CA ALA A 77 -14.64 -3.83 13.42
C ALA A 77 -15.31 -5.20 13.24
N VAL A 78 -16.26 -5.26 12.31
CA VAL A 78 -16.87 -6.49 11.78
C VAL A 78 -16.18 -6.81 10.46
N VAL A 79 -15.78 -8.07 10.28
CA VAL A 79 -15.01 -8.50 9.11
C VAL A 79 -15.36 -9.94 8.74
N ASP A 80 -15.53 -10.18 7.45
CA ASP A 80 -15.41 -11.53 6.87
C ASP A 80 -14.02 -11.63 6.24
N GLY A 81 -13.10 -12.30 6.94
CA GLY A 81 -11.70 -12.36 6.52
C GLY A 81 -11.45 -13.10 5.21
N HIS A 82 -12.31 -14.07 4.84
CA HIS A 82 -12.17 -14.77 3.57
C HIS A 82 -12.69 -13.91 2.43
N TYR A 83 -13.85 -13.27 2.62
CA TYR A 83 -14.42 -12.37 1.64
C TYR A 83 -13.55 -11.12 1.42
N SER A 84 -13.07 -10.48 2.49
CA SER A 84 -12.17 -9.31 2.42
C SER A 84 -10.86 -9.60 1.70
N ARG A 85 -10.31 -10.80 1.86
CA ARG A 85 -9.16 -11.24 1.06
C ARG A 85 -9.48 -11.28 -0.42
N ASP A 86 -10.61 -11.86 -0.80
CA ASP A 86 -10.94 -12.05 -2.22
C ASP A 86 -11.22 -10.70 -2.89
N VAL A 87 -11.98 -9.83 -2.21
CA VAL A 87 -12.17 -8.42 -2.58
C VAL A 87 -10.84 -7.71 -2.80
N TYR A 88 -9.91 -7.79 -1.84
CA TYR A 88 -8.61 -7.11 -1.94
C TYR A 88 -7.84 -7.54 -3.20
N LEU A 89 -7.84 -8.84 -3.50
CA LEU A 89 -7.15 -9.38 -4.69
C LEU A 89 -7.86 -9.00 -5.99
N ASP A 90 -9.19 -8.94 -6.00
CA ASP A 90 -9.95 -8.55 -7.17
C ASP A 90 -9.83 -7.05 -7.45
N PHE A 91 -9.79 -6.22 -6.41
CA PHE A 91 -9.49 -4.79 -6.53
C PHE A 91 -8.07 -4.57 -7.06
N PHE A 92 -7.09 -5.33 -6.56
CA PHE A 92 -5.73 -5.29 -7.09
C PHE A 92 -5.69 -5.61 -8.59
N LYS A 93 -6.35 -6.68 -9.03
CA LYS A 93 -6.43 -7.02 -10.47
C LYS A 93 -7.11 -5.91 -11.27
N SER A 94 -8.17 -5.32 -10.72
CA SER A 94 -9.00 -4.31 -11.38
C SER A 94 -8.29 -2.96 -11.51
N THR A 95 -7.30 -2.65 -10.67
CA THR A 95 -6.53 -1.40 -10.75
C THR A 95 -5.17 -1.57 -11.42
N PHE A 96 -4.46 -2.68 -11.16
CA PHE A 96 -3.07 -2.85 -11.57
C PHE A 96 -2.89 -2.98 -13.09
N LYS A 97 -3.66 -3.86 -13.74
CA LYS A 97 -3.54 -4.03 -15.20
C LYS A 97 -3.96 -2.77 -15.98
N PRO A 98 -5.08 -2.09 -15.63
CA PRO A 98 -5.40 -0.81 -16.24
C PRO A 98 -4.33 0.27 -15.99
N PHE A 99 -3.71 0.29 -14.81
CA PHE A 99 -2.64 1.23 -14.50
C PHE A 99 -1.43 1.04 -15.42
N LEU A 100 -0.96 -0.20 -15.57
CA LEU A 100 0.13 -0.53 -16.50
C LEU A 100 -0.20 -0.10 -17.93
N ALA A 101 -1.43 -0.37 -18.39
CA ALA A 101 -1.87 0.00 -19.73
C ALA A 101 -1.94 1.53 -19.93
N GLU A 102 -2.50 2.28 -18.97
CA GLU A 102 -2.59 3.74 -19.04
C GLU A 102 -1.21 4.40 -19.04
N LYS A 103 -0.30 3.90 -18.19
CA LYS A 103 1.06 4.42 -18.05
C LYS A 103 2.03 3.89 -19.11
N GLN A 104 1.59 2.93 -19.93
CA GLN A 104 2.44 2.21 -20.89
C GLN A 104 3.66 1.59 -20.21
N LEU A 105 3.46 1.03 -19.02
CA LEU A 105 4.49 0.39 -18.21
C LEU A 105 4.35 -1.12 -18.23
N GLN A 106 5.47 -1.78 -17.97
CA GLN A 106 5.59 -3.20 -17.72
C GLN A 106 5.93 -3.43 -16.25
N VAL A 107 5.66 -4.64 -15.76
CA VAL A 107 5.97 -5.00 -14.36
C VAL A 107 7.47 -4.93 -14.09
N SER A 108 8.30 -5.22 -15.10
CA SER A 108 9.76 -5.12 -15.04
C SER A 108 10.27 -3.68 -14.83
N ASP A 109 9.48 -2.65 -15.12
CA ASP A 109 9.87 -1.24 -14.96
C ASP A 109 9.90 -0.76 -13.50
N PHE A 110 9.30 -1.52 -12.58
CA PHE A 110 9.25 -1.15 -11.15
C PHE A 110 10.42 -1.77 -10.41
N ALA A 111 11.21 -1.02 -9.65
CA ALA A 111 12.20 -1.54 -8.71
C ALA A 111 11.54 -2.28 -7.53
N GLY A 112 10.36 -1.85 -7.11
CA GLY A 112 9.56 -2.51 -6.07
C GLY A 112 8.08 -2.16 -6.17
N ILE A 113 7.23 -2.97 -5.54
CA ILE A 113 5.80 -2.68 -5.39
C ILE A 113 5.45 -2.77 -3.90
N CYS A 114 4.94 -1.67 -3.36
CA CYS A 114 4.45 -1.56 -1.99
C CYS A 114 2.92 -1.68 -1.98
N TYR A 115 2.40 -2.35 -0.95
CA TYR A 115 0.99 -2.67 -0.82
C TYR A 115 0.46 -2.18 0.52
N HIS A 116 -0.82 -1.89 0.61
CA HIS A 116 -1.53 -1.87 1.88
C HIS A 116 -1.49 -3.28 2.49
N LEU A 117 -0.98 -3.42 3.72
CA LEU A 117 -0.77 -4.72 4.38
C LEU A 117 -1.63 -4.84 5.65
N PRO A 118 -2.87 -5.37 5.59
CA PRO A 118 -3.62 -5.78 6.78
C PRO A 118 -2.88 -6.90 7.52
N TYR A 119 -2.22 -7.76 6.76
CA TYR A 119 -1.19 -8.70 7.19
C TYR A 119 -0.36 -9.09 5.97
N THR A 120 0.90 -9.46 6.18
CA THR A 120 1.88 -9.60 5.09
C THR A 120 1.51 -10.67 4.05
N LYS A 121 0.86 -11.76 4.47
CA LYS A 121 0.42 -12.82 3.54
C LYS A 121 -0.66 -12.36 2.56
N MET A 122 -1.47 -11.35 2.89
CA MET A 122 -2.46 -10.79 1.95
C MET A 122 -1.76 -10.02 0.83
N GLY A 123 -0.85 -9.11 1.18
CA GLY A 123 -0.02 -8.40 0.19
C GLY A 123 0.83 -9.34 -0.66
N TYR A 124 1.36 -10.41 -0.07
CA TYR A 124 2.12 -11.42 -0.83
C TYR A 124 1.28 -12.09 -1.93
N LYS A 125 -0.02 -12.32 -1.70
CA LYS A 125 -0.90 -12.87 -2.73
C LYS A 125 -1.12 -11.90 -3.89
N ALA A 126 -1.34 -10.60 -3.61
CA ALA A 126 -1.39 -9.58 -4.66
C ALA A 126 -0.05 -9.46 -5.39
N HIS A 127 1.06 -9.56 -4.67
CA HIS A 127 2.39 -9.55 -5.25
C HIS A 127 2.63 -10.72 -6.21
N LYS A 128 2.18 -11.93 -5.85
CA LYS A 128 2.24 -13.10 -6.73
C LYS A 128 1.43 -12.91 -8.02
N ILE A 129 0.31 -12.20 -7.97
CA ILE A 129 -0.46 -11.82 -9.16
C ILE A 129 0.32 -10.81 -10.00
N ALA A 130 0.95 -9.82 -9.36
CA ALA A 130 1.70 -8.76 -10.04
C ALA A 130 2.83 -9.31 -10.90
N ILE A 131 3.59 -10.28 -10.37
CA ILE A 131 4.80 -10.83 -11.01
C ILE A 131 4.53 -12.10 -11.84
N GLU A 132 3.26 -12.48 -12.01
CA GLU A 132 2.91 -13.67 -12.79
C GLU A 132 3.34 -13.51 -14.26
N GLY A 133 4.04 -14.52 -14.78
CA GLY A 133 4.53 -14.53 -16.17
C GLY A 133 5.71 -13.59 -16.46
N GLN A 134 6.31 -12.97 -15.44
CA GLN A 134 7.55 -12.20 -15.59
C GLN A 134 8.77 -13.12 -15.65
N ASP A 135 9.89 -12.60 -16.16
CA ASP A 135 11.18 -13.29 -16.17
C ASP A 135 11.77 -13.47 -14.75
N ASP A 136 12.72 -14.40 -14.61
CA ASP A 136 13.31 -14.77 -13.32
C ASP A 136 14.00 -13.60 -12.60
N GLU A 137 14.59 -12.66 -13.35
CA GLU A 137 15.28 -11.50 -12.79
C GLU A 137 14.26 -10.53 -12.17
N THR A 138 13.20 -10.21 -12.92
CA THR A 138 12.08 -9.39 -12.45
C THR A 138 11.41 -10.03 -11.23
N VAL A 139 11.10 -11.33 -11.31
CA VAL A 139 10.47 -12.08 -10.21
C VAL A 139 11.32 -12.03 -8.95
N LYS A 140 12.64 -12.27 -9.07
CA LYS A 140 13.57 -12.24 -7.94
C LYS A 140 13.63 -10.84 -7.32
N ARG A 141 13.92 -9.82 -8.12
CA ARG A 141 14.08 -8.43 -7.65
C ARG A 141 12.84 -7.94 -6.93
N LEU A 142 11.66 -8.14 -7.53
CA LEU A 142 10.39 -7.71 -6.93
C LEU A 142 10.03 -8.52 -5.68
N SER A 143 10.30 -9.83 -5.66
CA SER A 143 10.04 -10.67 -4.48
C SER A 143 10.93 -10.31 -3.30
N ASP A 144 12.22 -10.05 -3.55
CA ASP A 144 13.18 -9.62 -2.53
C ASP A 144 12.75 -8.28 -1.93
N ASN A 145 12.44 -7.29 -2.79
CA ASN A 145 11.96 -5.98 -2.33
C ASN A 145 10.60 -6.04 -1.63
N PHE A 146 9.71 -6.98 -1.97
CA PHE A 146 8.49 -7.22 -1.19
C PHE A 146 8.79 -7.71 0.24
N GLN A 147 9.79 -8.58 0.43
CA GLN A 147 10.15 -9.02 1.78
C GLN A 147 10.68 -7.85 2.63
N LEU A 148 11.49 -6.97 2.02
CA LEU A 148 12.06 -5.79 2.65
C LEU A 148 10.99 -4.74 2.95
N SER A 149 10.04 -4.52 2.04
CA SER A 149 8.90 -3.60 2.25
C SER A 149 7.92 -4.10 3.30
N ALA A 150 7.88 -5.42 3.58
CA ALA A 150 7.00 -5.99 4.60
C ALA A 150 7.62 -6.06 6.00
N LYS A 151 8.91 -5.73 6.17
CA LYS A 151 9.69 -5.95 7.40
C LYS A 151 9.06 -5.25 8.61
N TYR A 152 8.78 -3.95 8.51
CA TYR A 152 8.14 -3.21 9.62
C TYR A 152 6.70 -3.66 9.88
N SER A 153 5.92 -3.96 8.83
CA SER A 153 4.55 -4.46 9.00
C SER A 153 4.48 -5.79 9.76
N ARG A 154 5.50 -6.66 9.66
CA ARG A 154 5.57 -7.90 10.47
C ARG A 154 5.77 -7.64 11.97
N GLN A 155 6.41 -6.53 12.32
CA GLN A 155 6.71 -6.18 13.69
C GLN A 155 5.58 -5.37 14.35
N VAL A 156 4.84 -4.60 13.56
CA VAL A 156 3.83 -3.64 14.04
C VAL A 156 2.39 -4.15 13.90
N GLY A 157 2.09 -4.92 12.85
CA GLY A 157 0.71 -5.30 12.51
C GLY A 157 -0.03 -4.24 11.69
N ASN A 158 -1.35 -4.34 11.61
CA ASN A 158 -2.16 -3.43 10.81
C ASN A 158 -2.34 -2.06 11.48
N ILE A 159 -2.07 -0.99 10.75
CA ILE A 159 -2.29 0.40 11.17
C ILE A 159 -3.17 1.16 10.16
N TYR A 160 -4.12 0.44 9.55
CA TYR A 160 -5.10 0.91 8.57
C TYR A 160 -4.50 1.89 7.55
N THR A 161 -4.84 3.18 7.62
CA THR A 161 -4.49 4.18 6.61
C THR A 161 -2.98 4.34 6.44
N ALA A 162 -2.21 4.02 7.49
CA ALA A 162 -0.76 4.11 7.48
C ALA A 162 -0.06 2.82 6.98
N SER A 163 -0.77 1.70 6.78
CA SER A 163 -0.14 0.40 6.49
C SER A 163 0.63 0.38 5.16
N LEU A 164 0.11 1.03 4.12
CA LEU A 164 0.84 1.18 2.85
C LEU A 164 2.11 2.01 3.07
N TYR A 165 2.01 3.15 3.74
CA TYR A 165 3.14 4.07 3.90
C TYR A 165 4.21 3.52 4.87
N MET A 166 3.83 2.66 5.82
CA MET A 166 4.79 1.87 6.59
C MET A 166 5.53 0.86 5.71
N SER A 167 4.86 0.26 4.73
CA SER A 167 5.51 -0.62 3.75
C SER A 167 6.50 0.15 2.87
N VAL A 168 6.13 1.37 2.45
CA VAL A 168 7.02 2.28 1.70
C VAL A 168 8.24 2.66 2.55
N LEU A 169 8.04 3.10 3.80
CA LEU A 169 9.13 3.42 4.72
C LEU A 169 10.08 2.23 4.92
N SER A 170 9.51 1.04 5.13
CA SER A 170 10.28 -0.20 5.28
C SER A 170 11.13 -0.49 4.05
N LEU A 171 10.60 -0.28 2.85
CA LEU A 171 11.36 -0.46 1.61
C LEU A 171 12.47 0.59 1.47
N LEU A 172 12.20 1.86 1.75
CA LEU A 172 13.19 2.93 1.63
C LEU A 172 14.39 2.74 2.57
N GLU A 173 14.18 2.19 3.77
CA GLU A 173 15.25 2.02 4.76
C GLU A 173 15.98 0.67 4.67
N ASN A 174 15.38 -0.33 4.01
CA ASN A 174 15.92 -1.69 3.99
C ASN A 174 16.19 -2.22 2.58
N GLY A 175 15.61 -1.60 1.55
CA GLY A 175 15.82 -1.90 0.14
C GLY A 175 17.11 -1.28 -0.38
N ASP A 176 17.69 -1.93 -1.37
CA ASP A 176 18.77 -1.36 -2.17
C ASP A 176 18.14 -0.69 -3.39
N LEU A 177 17.81 0.60 -3.24
CA LEU A 177 17.14 1.42 -4.26
C LEU A 177 18.07 2.54 -4.71
N GLU A 178 18.04 2.83 -6.00
CA GLU A 178 18.82 3.89 -6.62
C GLU A 178 17.95 5.09 -7.01
N ALA A 179 18.58 6.26 -7.16
CA ALA A 179 17.88 7.43 -7.67
C ALA A 179 17.39 7.18 -9.10
N GLY A 180 16.10 7.37 -9.33
CA GLY A 180 15.45 7.09 -10.62
C GLY A 180 14.66 5.77 -10.64
N ASP A 181 14.82 4.93 -9.62
CA ASP A 181 13.99 3.74 -9.47
C ASP A 181 12.52 4.08 -9.29
N ARG A 182 11.67 3.30 -9.97
CA ARG A 182 10.22 3.43 -9.88
C ARG A 182 9.64 2.47 -8.87
N ILE A 183 8.78 2.96 -7.98
CA ILE A 183 8.08 2.14 -6.98
C ILE A 183 6.57 2.21 -7.22
N GLY A 184 5.92 1.04 -7.34
CA GLY A 184 4.47 0.95 -7.50
C GLY A 184 3.77 0.94 -6.14
N PHE A 185 2.67 1.69 -6.00
CA PHE A 185 1.87 1.72 -4.77
C PHE A 185 0.47 1.16 -5.02
N PHE A 186 0.04 0.20 -4.20
CA PHE A 186 -1.34 -0.27 -4.16
C PHE A 186 -1.95 0.05 -2.79
N SER A 187 -3.01 0.86 -2.79
CA SER A 187 -3.77 1.26 -1.61
C SER A 187 -5.17 0.69 -1.61
#